data_AF-A0A133NBT6-F1
#
_entry.id   AF-A0A133NBT6-F1
#
_cell.length_a   1.000
_cell.length_b   1.000
_cell.length_c   1.000
_cell.angle_alpha   90.00
_cell.angle_beta   90.00
_cell.angle_gamma   90.00
#
_symmetry.space_group_name_H-M   'P 1'
#
loop_
_entity.id
_entity.type
_entity.pdbx_description
1 polymer ?
#
loop_
_entity_poly.entity_id
_entity_poly.type
_entity_poly.pdbx_seq_one_letter_code
_entity_poly.pdbx_strand_id
1 'polypeptide(L)' 'MSKLINNAGNLIRSKRKEKGYSIQELSKLLNVSPGLINNIENGKTDTFNKEIFNHF' A
#
# COMPACT_ATOMS: atom_id res chain seq x y z
N MET A 1 -5.73 -15.30 -10.67
CA MET A 1 -6.08 -14.16 -9.79
C MET A 1 -4.93 -13.67 -8.89
N SER A 2 -3.96 -14.52 -8.49
CA SER A 2 -2.91 -14.17 -7.50
C SER A 2 -1.75 -13.28 -7.97
N LYS A 3 -1.54 -13.11 -9.28
CA LYS A 3 -0.35 -12.42 -9.82
C LYS A 3 -0.51 -10.88 -9.89
N LEU A 4 -1.73 -10.37 -10.02
CA LEU A 4 -2.02 -8.93 -10.15
C LEU A 4 -1.86 -8.18 -8.82
N ILE A 5 -2.34 -8.75 -7.70
CA ILE A 5 -2.22 -8.13 -6.36
C ILE A 5 -0.76 -8.05 -5.92
N ASN A 6 0.02 -9.11 -6.18
CA ASN A 6 1.46 -9.12 -5.94
C ASN A 6 2.20 -8.02 -6.72
N ASN A 7 1.71 -7.62 -7.91
CA ASN A 7 2.32 -6.54 -8.68
C ASN A 7 2.06 -5.16 -8.07
N ALA A 8 0.88 -4.91 -7.50
CA ALA A 8 0.53 -3.61 -6.95
C ALA A 8 1.34 -3.26 -5.69
N GLY A 9 1.46 -4.19 -4.74
CA GLY A 9 2.28 -4.00 -3.54
C GLY A 9 3.76 -3.78 -3.87
N ASN A 10 4.28 -4.54 -4.84
CA ASN A 10 5.65 -4.37 -5.34
C ASN A 10 5.86 -3.03 -6.03
N LEU A 11 4.89 -2.56 -6.82
CA LEU A 11 4.97 -1.26 -7.48
C LEU A 11 4.98 -0.11 -6.47
N ILE A 12 4.09 -0.16 -5.47
CA ILE A 12 4.03 0.85 -4.39
C ILE A 12 5.34 0.87 -3.62
N ARG A 13 5.86 -0.30 -3.24
CA ARG A 13 7.17 -0.43 -2.57
C ARG A 13 8.31 0.15 -3.41
N SER A 14 8.33 -0.15 -4.71
CA SER A 14 9.35 0.34 -5.64
C SER A 14 9.30 1.87 -5.74
N LYS A 15 8.12 2.45 -6.00
CA LYS A 15 7.93 3.90 -6.10
C LYS A 15 8.21 4.63 -4.79
N ARG A 16 7.84 4.05 -3.65
CA ARG A 16 8.15 4.60 -2.34
C ARG A 16 9.67 4.72 -2.13
N LYS A 17 10.41 3.64 -2.44
CA LYS A 17 11.87 3.61 -2.33
C LYS A 17 12.58 4.52 -3.33
N GLU A 18 12.10 4.57 -4.58
CA GLU A 18 12.61 5.48 -5.62
C GLU A 18 12.51 6.95 -5.18
N LYS A 19 11.44 7.30 -4.46
CA LYS A 19 11.23 8.64 -3.90
C LYS A 19 11.88 8.86 -2.53
N GLY A 20 12.56 7.86 -1.97
CA GLY A 20 13.24 7.96 -0.67
C GLY A 20 12.32 7.98 0.56
N TYR A 21 11.05 7.63 0.42
CA TYR A 21 10.10 7.66 1.54
C TYR A 21 10.19 6.41 2.42
N SER A 22 10.10 6.60 3.74
CA SER A 22 9.73 5.56 4.69
C SER A 22 8.24 5.20 4.58
N ILE A 23 7.84 4.09 5.20
CA ILE A 23 6.42 3.69 5.27
C ILE A 23 5.60 4.77 6.00
N GLN A 24 6.18 5.36 7.04
CA GLN A 24 5.58 6.41 7.87
C GLN A 24 5.40 7.72 7.08
N GLU A 25 6.34 8.07 6.22
CA GLU A 25 6.22 9.25 5.36
C GLU A 25 5.16 9.05 4.28
N LEU A 26 5.16 7.87 3.62
CA LEU A 26 4.14 7.55 2.63
C LEU A 26 2.74 7.51 3.26
N SER A 27 2.62 6.93 4.46
CA SER A 27 1.33 6.84 5.15
C SER A 27 0.80 8.22 5.52
N LYS A 28 1.66 9.14 5.97
CA LYS A 28 1.29 10.54 6.23
C LYS A 28 0.86 11.26 4.94
N LEU A 29 1.61 11.08 3.86
CA LEU A 29 1.31 11.72 2.57
C LEU A 29 -0.05 11.29 2.01
N LEU A 30 -0.42 10.02 2.19
CA LEU A 30 -1.69 9.46 1.73
C LEU A 30 -2.81 9.54 2.77
N ASN A 31 -2.54 10.09 3.96
CA ASN A 31 -3.45 10.15 5.10
C ASN A 31 -4.05 8.77 5.47
N VAL A 32 -3.21 7.74 5.50
CA VAL A 32 -3.58 6.37 5.87
C VAL A 32 -2.71 5.85 7.01
N SER A 33 -3.10 4.72 7.61
CA SER A 33 -2.28 4.09 8.65
C SER A 33 -0.99 3.47 8.07
N PRO A 34 0.15 3.51 8.79
CA PRO A 34 1.36 2.80 8.40
C PRO A 34 1.13 1.28 8.23
N GLY A 35 0.22 0.72 9.03
CA GLY A 35 -0.16 -0.68 8.96
C GLY A 35 -0.82 -1.05 7.62
N LEU A 36 -1.65 -0.15 7.07
CA LEU A 36 -2.25 -0.35 5.75
C LEU A 36 -1.17 -0.43 4.67
N ILE A 37 -0.25 0.54 4.62
CA ILE A 37 0.86 0.53 3.65
C ILE A 37 1.70 -0.74 3.78
N ASN A 38 2.02 -1.17 5.01
CA ASN A 38 2.78 -2.39 5.25
C ASN A 38 2.03 -3.66 4.78
N ASN A 39 0.71 -3.73 4.99
CA ASN A 39 -0.10 -4.86 4.52
C ASN A 39 -0.18 -4.91 2.99
N ILE A 40 -0.31 -3.74 2.34
CA ILE A 40 -0.31 -3.59 0.88
C ILE A 40 1.03 -4.06 0.30
N GLU A 41 2.16 -3.59 0.83
CA GLU A 41 3.49 -3.94 0.30
C GLU A 41 3.86 -5.41 0.47
N ASN A 42 3.36 -6.08 1.52
CA ASN A 42 3.69 -7.47 1.82
C ASN A 42 2.61 -8.46 1.35
N GLY A 43 1.62 -8.01 0.58
CA GLY A 43 0.57 -8.88 0.04
C GLY A 43 -0.34 -9.51 1.11
N LYS A 44 -0.34 -8.99 2.35
CA LYS A 44 -1.21 -9.46 3.44
C LYS A 44 -2.60 -8.86 3.33
N THR A 45 -3.25 -9.08 2.20
CA THR A 45 -4.51 -8.42 1.86
C THR A 45 -5.59 -9.44 1.54
N ASP A 46 -6.08 -10.11 2.57
CA ASP A 46 -7.45 -10.64 2.57
C ASP A 46 -8.51 -9.51 2.66
N THR A 47 -8.07 -8.25 2.74
CA THR A 47 -8.93 -7.11 3.16
C THR A 47 -8.82 -5.87 2.28
N PHE A 48 -8.26 -5.94 1.07
CA PHE A 48 -8.11 -4.78 0.17
C PHE A 48 -9.46 -4.13 -0.25
N ASN A 49 -10.60 -4.77 0.03
CA ASN A 49 -11.86 -4.44 -0.61
C ASN A 49 -12.78 -3.42 0.08
N LYS A 50 -12.48 -2.90 1.29
CA LYS A 50 -13.50 -2.08 2.00
C LYS A 50 -13.12 -0.65 2.37
N GLU A 51 -11.88 -0.36 2.73
CA GLU A 51 -11.57 0.97 3.28
C GLU A 51 -11.20 2.03 2.22
N ILE A 52 -10.66 1.62 1.08
CA ILE A 52 -10.23 2.56 0.02
C ILE A 52 -11.43 3.16 -0.73
N PHE A 53 -12.55 2.44 -0.81
CA PHE A 53 -13.75 2.92 -1.53
C PHE A 53 -14.61 3.90 -0.72
N ASN A 54 -14.39 4.05 0.59
CA ASN A 54 -15.15 4.99 1.42
C ASN A 54 -14.62 6.44 1.38
N HIS A 55 -13.74 6.77 0.44
CA HIS A 55 -13.18 8.11 0.27
C HIS A 55 -13.40 8.71 -1.12
N PHE A 56 -14.34 8.16 -1.90
CA PHE A 56 -14.80 8.71 -3.17
C PHE A 56 -16.33 8.81 -3.21
#